data_AF-A0A935YZ38-F1
#
_entry.id   AF-A0A935YZ38-F1
#
_cell.length_a   1.000
_cell.length_b   1.000
_cell.length_c   1.000
_cell.angle_alpha   90.00
_cell.angle_beta   90.00
_cell.angle_gamma   90.00
#
_symmetry.space_group_name_H-M   'P 1'
#
loop_
_entity.id
_entity.type
_entity.pdbx_description
1 polymer ?
#
loop_
_entity_poly.entity_id
_entity_poly.type
_entity_poly.pdbx_seq_one_letter_code
_entity_poly.pdbx_strand_id
1 'polypeptide(L)'
;MSTVASVTKRLEAWGTEPVRAIYVRLGAERAYGVPLAKVRALAKELGTDHDLGLALWESGAHEARILACTLFDPRALTEPVARALSASSGYGVMADELVSRALGEAPCAPVARDTFRDADDELVRRVGWKLLGKSVDTLGPAAIDAELARLEREMPDAPFLVKEGMNFCLVQLGTKIPSVTERAMEIGARMGVWDLRPIPKGCTSAYAPEWIAVLLAKRSPAWRARAAEAVAVRDAALAAAKAGARARVPRGKATRSPAEG
;
A
#
# COMPACT_ATOMS: atom_id res chain seq x y z
N MET A 1 -15.80 -24.43 18.46
CA MET A 1 -15.48 -23.57 17.30
C MET A 1 -15.59 -22.13 17.73
N SER A 2 -14.63 -21.29 17.36
CA SER A 2 -14.70 -19.85 17.62
C SER A 2 -15.77 -19.20 16.74
N THR A 3 -16.55 -18.28 17.27
CA THR A 3 -17.55 -17.51 16.49
C THR A 3 -17.07 -16.08 16.27
N VAL A 4 -17.60 -15.40 15.24
CA VAL A 4 -17.33 -13.97 15.00
C VAL A 4 -17.56 -13.15 16.27
N ALA A 5 -18.69 -13.35 16.95
CA ALA A 5 -19.00 -12.64 18.19
C ALA A 5 -17.94 -12.85 19.29
N SER A 6 -17.48 -14.11 19.48
CA SER A 6 -16.45 -14.41 20.48
C SER A 6 -15.09 -13.81 20.14
N VAL A 7 -14.72 -13.79 18.85
CA VAL A 7 -13.48 -13.22 18.35
C VAL A 7 -13.51 -11.69 18.43
N THR A 8 -14.60 -11.06 17.98
CA THR A 8 -14.80 -9.61 18.06
C THR A 8 -14.71 -9.12 19.49
N LYS A 9 -15.37 -9.79 20.45
CA LYS A 9 -15.29 -9.43 21.87
C LYS A 9 -13.85 -9.43 22.41
N ARG A 10 -13.03 -10.39 21.97
CA ARG A 10 -11.60 -10.45 22.35
C ARG A 10 -10.79 -9.31 21.74
N LEU A 11 -11.04 -8.99 20.47
CA LEU A 11 -10.39 -7.87 19.80
C LEU A 11 -10.75 -6.55 20.49
N GLU A 12 -12.04 -6.29 20.73
CA GLU A 12 -12.50 -5.08 21.42
C GLU A 12 -11.86 -4.92 22.81
N ALA A 13 -11.71 -6.00 23.57
CA ALA A 13 -11.07 -5.98 24.88
C ALA A 13 -9.58 -5.60 24.87
N TRP A 14 -8.90 -5.66 23.71
CA TRP A 14 -7.51 -5.24 23.54
C TRP A 14 -7.36 -3.89 22.85
N GLY A 15 -8.47 -3.25 22.48
CA GLY A 15 -8.50 -1.99 21.77
C GLY A 15 -7.98 -0.82 22.61
N THR A 16 -7.25 0.09 21.97
CA THR A 16 -6.79 1.35 22.56
C THR A 16 -6.98 2.50 21.59
N GLU A 17 -7.38 3.67 22.09
CA GLU A 17 -7.65 4.85 21.26
C GLU A 17 -6.42 5.34 20.46
N PRO A 18 -5.18 5.37 21.02
CA PRO A 18 -4.01 5.77 20.23
C PRO A 18 -3.78 4.88 19.00
N VAL A 19 -3.98 3.56 19.13
CA VAL A 19 -3.82 2.62 18.02
C VAL A 19 -4.98 2.75 17.03
N ARG A 20 -6.21 2.93 17.53
CA ARG A 20 -7.38 3.15 16.68
C ARG A 20 -7.20 4.39 15.81
N ALA A 21 -6.73 5.50 16.39
CA ALA A 21 -6.48 6.74 15.68
C ALA A 21 -5.44 6.57 14.55
N ILE A 22 -4.46 5.66 14.69
CA ILE A 22 -3.52 5.33 13.62
C ILE A 22 -4.28 4.66 12.46
N TYR A 23 -5.10 3.65 12.74
CA TYR A 23 -5.82 2.92 11.68
C TYR A 23 -6.85 3.78 10.96
N VAL A 24 -7.54 4.67 11.67
CA VAL A 24 -8.45 5.65 11.05
C VAL A 24 -7.70 6.58 10.10
N ARG A 25 -6.52 7.10 10.49
CA ARG A 25 -5.68 7.93 9.60
C ARG A 25 -5.18 7.16 8.37
N LEU A 26 -5.07 5.84 8.45
CA LEU A 26 -4.71 4.98 7.32
C LEU A 26 -5.89 4.67 6.40
N GLY A 27 -7.12 5.03 6.76
CA GLY A 27 -8.33 4.84 5.96
C GLY A 27 -9.33 3.82 6.51
N ALA A 28 -9.10 3.26 7.71
CA ALA A 28 -10.08 2.35 8.31
C ALA A 28 -11.33 3.11 8.76
N GLU A 29 -12.50 2.75 8.22
CA GLU A 29 -13.79 3.28 8.68
C GLU A 29 -14.17 2.72 10.05
N ARG A 30 -13.88 1.44 10.28
CA ARG A 30 -14.10 0.74 11.55
C ARG A 30 -12.79 0.11 12.02
N ALA A 31 -12.37 0.44 13.24
CA ALA A 31 -11.20 -0.13 13.88
C ALA A 31 -11.41 -0.19 15.39
N TYR A 32 -10.90 -1.25 16.02
CA TYR A 32 -10.96 -1.45 17.46
C TYR A 32 -9.78 -0.81 18.20
N GLY A 33 -8.66 -0.60 17.51
CA GLY A 33 -7.41 -0.12 18.08
C GLY A 33 -6.54 -1.23 18.68
N VAL A 34 -6.56 -2.41 18.09
CA VAL A 34 -5.82 -3.57 18.62
C VAL A 34 -4.38 -3.58 18.11
N PRO A 35 -3.37 -3.65 18.99
CA PRO A 35 -1.99 -3.82 18.54
C PRO A 35 -1.82 -5.06 17.66
N LEU A 36 -1.17 -4.91 16.50
CA LEU A 36 -0.99 -6.00 15.52
C LEU A 36 -0.32 -7.26 16.11
N ALA A 37 0.47 -7.14 17.18
CA ALA A 37 1.04 -8.27 17.90
C ALA A 37 -0.03 -9.17 18.53
N LYS A 38 -1.12 -8.59 19.07
CA LYS A 38 -2.26 -9.34 19.63
C LYS A 38 -3.07 -10.03 18.54
N VAL A 39 -3.29 -9.35 17.40
CA VAL A 39 -3.94 -9.95 16.23
C VAL A 39 -3.15 -11.16 15.73
N ARG A 40 -1.82 -11.05 15.64
CA ARG A 40 -0.93 -12.17 15.25
C ARG A 40 -0.97 -13.34 16.24
N ALA A 41 -1.00 -13.05 17.55
CA ALA A 41 -1.13 -14.09 18.57
C ALA A 41 -2.46 -14.85 18.44
N LEU A 42 -3.56 -14.12 18.19
CA LEU A 42 -4.88 -14.70 17.98
C LEU A 42 -4.95 -15.52 16.69
N ALA A 43 -4.35 -15.04 15.60
CA ALA A 43 -4.26 -15.78 14.34
C ALA A 43 -3.57 -17.16 14.54
N LYS A 44 -2.48 -17.19 15.32
CA LYS A 44 -1.77 -18.44 15.64
C LYS A 44 -2.62 -19.41 16.46
N GLU A 45 -3.46 -18.89 17.35
CA GLU A 45 -4.37 -19.71 18.17
C GLU A 45 -5.49 -20.31 17.33
N LEU A 46 -6.07 -19.54 16.40
CA LEU A 46 -7.21 -19.96 15.60
C LEU A 46 -6.82 -20.89 14.43
N GLY A 47 -5.66 -20.66 13.81
CA GLY A 47 -5.23 -21.41 12.62
C GLY A 47 -6.08 -21.10 11.38
N THR A 48 -5.98 -21.93 10.34
CA THR A 48 -6.80 -21.77 9.13
C THR A 48 -8.25 -22.13 9.41
N ASP A 49 -9.15 -21.19 9.13
CA ASP A 49 -10.61 -21.34 9.22
C ASP A 49 -11.22 -20.37 8.20
N HIS A 50 -11.48 -20.88 6.98
CA HIS A 50 -11.88 -20.03 5.85
C HIS A 50 -13.24 -19.38 6.06
N ASP A 51 -14.22 -20.12 6.62
CA ASP A 51 -15.57 -19.62 6.86
C ASP A 51 -15.57 -18.54 7.95
N LEU A 52 -14.81 -18.75 9.04
CA LEU A 52 -14.62 -17.71 10.04
C LEU A 52 -13.90 -16.50 9.46
N GLY A 53 -12.90 -16.72 8.60
CA GLY A 53 -12.20 -15.66 7.88
C GLY A 53 -13.15 -14.80 7.06
N LEU A 54 -14.00 -15.41 6.23
CA LEU A 54 -15.00 -14.69 5.43
C LEU A 54 -15.97 -13.92 6.33
N ALA A 55 -16.47 -14.54 7.39
CA ALA A 55 -17.40 -13.88 8.30
C ALA A 55 -16.76 -12.71 9.08
N LEU A 56 -15.47 -12.81 9.43
CA LEU A 56 -14.71 -11.70 10.02
C LEU A 56 -14.44 -10.58 9.01
N TRP A 57 -14.22 -10.93 7.74
CA TRP A 57 -14.02 -9.96 6.67
C TRP A 57 -15.24 -9.04 6.48
N GLU A 58 -16.43 -9.63 6.48
CA GLU A 58 -17.71 -8.92 6.37
C GLU A 58 -17.98 -7.95 7.52
N SER A 59 -17.34 -8.14 8.67
CA SER A 59 -17.50 -7.23 9.82
C SER A 59 -17.00 -5.79 9.55
N GLY A 60 -16.20 -5.60 8.50
CA GLY A 60 -15.65 -4.29 8.11
C GLY A 60 -14.57 -3.74 9.05
N ALA A 61 -14.35 -4.35 10.22
CA ALA A 61 -13.37 -3.86 11.19
C ALA A 61 -11.94 -4.19 10.76
N HIS A 62 -11.05 -3.20 10.82
CA HIS A 62 -9.66 -3.30 10.37
C HIS A 62 -8.95 -4.55 10.90
N GLU A 63 -8.95 -4.75 12.21
CA GLU A 63 -8.20 -5.84 12.83
C GLU A 63 -8.88 -7.20 12.63
N ALA A 64 -10.20 -7.22 12.49
CA ALA A 64 -10.94 -8.42 12.10
C ALA A 64 -10.61 -8.83 10.66
N ARG A 65 -10.48 -7.88 9.73
CA ARG A 65 -10.05 -8.14 8.35
C ARG A 65 -8.59 -8.57 8.25
N ILE A 66 -7.69 -7.96 9.03
CA ILE A 66 -6.30 -8.45 9.11
C ILE A 66 -6.27 -9.89 9.62
N LEU A 67 -7.06 -10.21 10.66
CA LEU A 67 -7.18 -11.56 11.16
C LEU A 67 -7.74 -12.50 10.08
N ALA A 68 -8.82 -12.11 9.41
CA ALA A 68 -9.43 -12.87 8.30
C ALA A 68 -8.41 -13.27 7.24
N CYS A 69 -7.56 -12.33 6.79
CA CYS A 69 -6.50 -12.63 5.80
C CYS A 69 -5.56 -13.76 6.24
N THR A 70 -5.35 -13.95 7.53
CA THR A 70 -4.50 -15.03 8.06
C THR A 70 -5.25 -16.35 8.28
N LEU A 71 -6.58 -16.32 8.33
CA LEU A 71 -7.40 -17.52 8.51
C LEU A 71 -7.84 -18.14 7.18
N PHE A 72 -7.81 -17.39 6.07
CA PHE A 72 -8.22 -17.91 4.77
C PHE A 72 -7.42 -19.15 4.36
N ASP A 73 -8.11 -20.20 3.90
CA ASP A 73 -7.49 -21.28 3.13
C ASP A 73 -7.08 -20.75 1.74
N PRO A 74 -5.78 -20.77 1.37
CA PRO A 74 -5.32 -20.33 0.07
C PRO A 74 -5.98 -21.06 -1.10
N ARG A 75 -6.39 -22.32 -0.95
CA ARG A 75 -7.03 -23.12 -2.01
C ARG A 75 -8.48 -22.70 -2.28
N ALA A 76 -9.14 -22.12 -1.28
CA ALA A 76 -10.49 -21.60 -1.40
C ALA A 76 -10.52 -20.17 -1.98
N LEU A 77 -9.37 -19.48 -2.03
CA LEU A 77 -9.21 -18.19 -2.69
C LEU A 77 -9.15 -18.38 -4.21
N THR A 78 -10.30 -18.61 -4.83
CA THR A 78 -10.46 -18.59 -6.29
C THR A 78 -10.34 -17.16 -6.83
N GLU A 79 -10.15 -16.97 -8.15
CA GLU A 79 -10.08 -15.62 -8.74
C GLU A 79 -11.34 -14.78 -8.43
N PRO A 80 -12.57 -15.29 -8.53
CA PRO A 80 -13.77 -14.52 -8.18
C PRO A 80 -13.81 -14.11 -6.70
N VAL A 81 -13.40 -15.00 -5.80
CA VAL A 81 -13.30 -14.69 -4.36
C VAL A 81 -12.24 -13.63 -4.11
N ALA A 82 -11.05 -13.76 -4.71
CA ALA A 82 -9.98 -12.77 -4.61
C ALA A 82 -10.44 -11.40 -5.14
N ARG A 83 -11.22 -11.38 -6.23
CA ARG A 83 -11.76 -10.15 -6.82
C ARG A 83 -12.75 -9.47 -5.88
N ALA A 84 -13.67 -10.23 -5.31
CA ALA A 84 -14.65 -9.73 -4.34
C ALA A 84 -13.97 -9.17 -3.07
N LEU A 85 -12.98 -9.89 -2.52
CA LEU A 85 -12.19 -9.42 -1.37
C LEU A 85 -11.39 -8.16 -1.72
N SER A 86 -10.83 -8.08 -2.92
CA SER A 86 -10.07 -6.90 -3.36
C SER A 86 -10.96 -5.67 -3.47
N ALA A 87 -12.13 -5.78 -4.12
CA ALA A 87 -13.09 -4.68 -4.24
C ALA A 87 -13.65 -4.24 -2.87
N SER A 88 -13.91 -5.19 -1.97
CA SER A 88 -14.46 -4.90 -0.63
C SER A 88 -13.40 -4.46 0.41
N SER A 89 -12.12 -4.34 0.02
CA SER A 89 -11.04 -3.94 0.94
C SER A 89 -11.22 -2.53 1.51
N GLY A 90 -11.94 -1.65 0.82
CA GLY A 90 -12.31 -0.30 1.25
C GLY A 90 -11.19 0.75 1.11
N TYR A 91 -9.93 0.37 1.32
CA TYR A 91 -8.79 1.29 1.22
C TYR A 91 -7.47 0.56 0.96
N GLY A 92 -6.47 1.30 0.47
CA GLY A 92 -5.23 0.74 -0.06
C GLY A 92 -4.41 -0.10 0.92
N VAL A 93 -4.37 0.26 2.21
CA VAL A 93 -3.63 -0.51 3.21
C VAL A 93 -4.27 -1.88 3.45
N MET A 94 -5.60 -1.97 3.48
CA MET A 94 -6.27 -3.27 3.62
C MET A 94 -6.05 -4.17 2.40
N ALA A 95 -6.11 -3.59 1.19
CA ALA A 95 -5.78 -4.32 -0.04
C ALA A 95 -4.34 -4.86 -0.02
N ASP A 96 -3.39 -4.06 0.50
CA ASP A 96 -1.99 -4.48 0.66
C ASP A 96 -1.84 -5.60 1.72
N GLU A 97 -2.62 -5.57 2.80
CA GLU A 97 -2.65 -6.65 3.80
C GLU A 97 -3.24 -7.94 3.25
N LEU A 98 -4.31 -7.84 2.44
CA LEU A 98 -4.90 -8.98 1.72
C LEU A 98 -3.87 -9.66 0.80
N VAL A 99 -3.13 -8.87 0.02
CA VAL A 99 -2.05 -9.39 -0.84
C VAL A 99 -0.93 -10.01 -0.01
N SER A 100 -0.50 -9.34 1.06
CA SER A 100 0.66 -9.77 1.83
C SER A 100 0.41 -11.04 2.64
N ARG A 101 -0.82 -11.26 3.11
CA ARG A 101 -1.17 -12.35 4.04
C ARG A 101 -1.90 -13.51 3.40
N ALA A 102 -2.63 -13.26 2.31
CA ALA A 102 -3.48 -14.27 1.68
C ALA A 102 -3.14 -14.44 0.20
N LEU A 103 -3.43 -13.44 -0.64
CA LEU A 103 -3.43 -13.63 -2.09
C LEU A 103 -2.04 -13.84 -2.69
N GLY A 104 -0.99 -13.29 -2.09
CA GLY A 104 0.36 -13.34 -2.67
C GLY A 104 0.94 -14.75 -2.82
N GLU A 105 0.49 -15.71 -2.00
CA GLU A 105 0.92 -17.11 -2.04
C GLU A 105 -0.22 -18.06 -2.46
N ALA A 106 -1.39 -17.52 -2.81
CA ALA A 106 -2.54 -18.33 -3.20
C ALA A 106 -2.36 -18.88 -4.63
N PRO A 107 -2.88 -20.09 -4.95
CA PRO A 107 -2.81 -20.63 -6.30
C PRO A 107 -3.45 -19.74 -7.38
N CYS A 108 -4.42 -18.88 -7.01
CA CYS A 108 -5.04 -17.94 -7.95
C CYS A 108 -4.14 -16.73 -8.28
N ALA A 109 -3.02 -16.52 -7.58
CA ALA A 109 -2.23 -15.29 -7.68
C ALA A 109 -1.80 -14.94 -9.12
N PRO A 110 -1.33 -15.89 -9.96
CA PRO A 110 -0.94 -15.56 -11.34
C PRO A 110 -2.13 -15.10 -12.19
N VAL A 111 -3.28 -15.76 -12.07
CA VAL A 111 -4.49 -15.39 -12.81
C VAL A 111 -5.00 -14.02 -12.33
N ALA A 112 -5.10 -13.82 -11.01
CA ALA A 112 -5.53 -12.54 -10.43
C ALA A 112 -4.58 -11.39 -10.80
N ARG A 113 -3.26 -11.62 -10.79
CA ARG A 113 -2.26 -10.64 -11.25
C ARG A 113 -2.56 -10.16 -12.67
N ASP A 114 -2.90 -11.08 -13.57
CA ASP A 114 -3.09 -10.75 -14.98
C ASP A 114 -4.45 -10.13 -15.23
N THR A 115 -5.52 -10.63 -14.60
CA THR A 115 -6.89 -10.13 -14.83
C THR A 115 -7.25 -8.88 -14.03
N PHE A 116 -6.55 -8.58 -12.93
CA PHE A 116 -6.91 -7.44 -12.07
C PHE A 116 -6.32 -6.13 -12.55
N ARG A 117 -5.15 -6.14 -13.21
CA ARG A 117 -4.43 -4.92 -13.62
C ARG A 117 -5.20 -4.04 -14.61
N ASP A 118 -6.22 -4.59 -15.25
CA ASP A 118 -7.11 -3.90 -16.20
C ASP A 118 -8.55 -3.78 -15.67
N ALA A 119 -8.80 -4.10 -14.40
CA ALA A 119 -10.13 -3.98 -13.79
C ALA A 119 -10.56 -2.52 -13.62
N ASP A 120 -11.85 -2.23 -13.73
CA ASP A 120 -12.41 -0.88 -13.53
C ASP A 120 -12.23 -0.39 -12.08
N ASP A 121 -12.39 -1.29 -11.11
CA ASP A 121 -12.22 -0.99 -9.70
C ASP A 121 -10.76 -0.73 -9.32
N GLU A 122 -10.48 0.42 -8.69
CA GLU A 122 -9.13 0.86 -8.35
C GLU A 122 -8.41 -0.05 -7.35
N LEU A 123 -9.14 -0.64 -6.38
CA LEU A 123 -8.56 -1.53 -5.37
C LEU A 123 -8.22 -2.89 -5.98
N VAL A 124 -9.10 -3.42 -6.83
CA VAL A 124 -8.79 -4.62 -7.63
C VAL A 124 -7.55 -4.36 -8.48
N ARG A 125 -7.51 -3.23 -9.19
CA ARG A 125 -6.35 -2.86 -10.02
C ARG A 125 -5.05 -2.73 -9.22
N ARG A 126 -5.11 -2.08 -8.05
CA ARG A 126 -3.99 -2.02 -7.10
C ARG A 126 -3.51 -3.42 -6.73
N VAL A 127 -4.41 -4.32 -6.35
CA VAL A 127 -4.07 -5.70 -5.99
C VAL A 127 -3.34 -6.41 -7.14
N GLY A 128 -3.82 -6.26 -8.39
CA GLY A 128 -3.14 -6.82 -9.57
C GLY A 128 -1.68 -6.36 -9.70
N TRP A 129 -1.44 -5.05 -9.57
CA TRP A 129 -0.08 -4.49 -9.60
C TRP A 129 0.79 -4.94 -8.43
N LYS A 130 0.21 -5.08 -7.23
CA LYS A 130 0.93 -5.59 -6.04
C LYS A 130 1.33 -7.07 -6.21
N LEU A 131 0.46 -7.89 -6.79
CA LEU A 131 0.76 -9.29 -7.10
C LEU A 131 1.89 -9.42 -8.14
N LEU A 132 1.88 -8.55 -9.17
CA LEU A 132 2.99 -8.49 -10.12
C LEU A 132 4.29 -8.09 -9.41
N GLY A 133 4.26 -7.01 -8.61
CA GLY A 133 5.41 -6.57 -7.81
C GLY A 133 5.99 -7.68 -6.91
N LYS A 134 5.14 -8.52 -6.32
CA LYS A 134 5.60 -9.66 -5.50
C LYS A 134 6.33 -10.73 -6.31
N SER A 135 5.95 -10.91 -7.58
CA SER A 135 6.39 -12.00 -8.47
C SER A 135 7.26 -11.55 -9.66
N VAL A 136 7.87 -10.36 -9.59
CA VAL A 136 8.70 -9.82 -10.69
C VAL A 136 9.90 -10.70 -11.06
N ASP A 137 10.38 -11.52 -10.12
CA ASP A 137 11.45 -12.51 -10.29
C ASP A 137 11.04 -13.70 -11.16
N THR A 138 9.74 -13.87 -11.42
CA THR A 138 9.21 -14.89 -12.34
C THR A 138 9.14 -14.42 -13.79
N LEU A 139 9.43 -13.14 -14.06
CA LEU A 139 9.32 -12.56 -15.40
C LEU A 139 10.59 -12.82 -16.23
N GLY A 140 10.40 -13.11 -17.52
CA GLY A 140 11.49 -13.11 -18.50
C GLY A 140 11.86 -11.71 -18.97
N PRO A 141 13.03 -11.51 -19.61
CA PRO A 141 13.52 -10.19 -20.04
C PRO A 141 12.51 -9.37 -20.86
N ALA A 142 11.87 -9.98 -21.86
CA ALA A 142 10.89 -9.29 -22.70
C ALA A 142 9.64 -8.82 -21.91
N ALA A 143 9.21 -9.60 -20.92
CA ALA A 143 8.10 -9.21 -20.05
C ALA A 143 8.51 -8.05 -19.13
N ILE A 144 9.73 -8.07 -18.59
CA ILE A 144 10.27 -6.98 -17.76
C ILE A 144 10.28 -5.67 -18.55
N ASP A 145 10.78 -5.67 -19.79
CA ASP A 145 10.83 -4.49 -20.64
C ASP A 145 9.42 -3.97 -20.95
N ALA A 146 8.48 -4.87 -21.26
CA ALA A 146 7.08 -4.52 -21.50
C ALA A 146 6.42 -3.89 -20.27
N GLU A 147 6.67 -4.41 -19.07
CA GLU A 147 6.12 -3.87 -17.82
C GLU A 147 6.72 -2.49 -17.48
N LEU A 148 8.02 -2.28 -17.69
CA LEU A 148 8.63 -0.96 -17.51
C LEU A 148 8.06 0.08 -18.48
N ALA A 149 7.90 -0.27 -19.75
CA ALA A 149 7.28 0.60 -20.75
C ALA A 149 5.81 0.92 -20.41
N ARG A 150 5.08 -0.07 -19.88
CA ARG A 150 3.70 0.11 -19.41
C ARG A 150 3.64 1.06 -18.21
N LEU A 151 4.48 0.84 -17.20
CA LEU A 151 4.56 1.70 -16.01
C LEU A 151 4.89 3.15 -16.39
N GLU A 152 5.86 3.36 -17.26
CA GLU A 152 6.26 4.70 -17.73
C GLU A 152 5.11 5.44 -18.43
N ARG A 153 4.30 4.73 -19.23
CA ARG A 153 3.19 5.30 -19.98
C ARG A 153 1.96 5.56 -19.11
N GLU A 154 1.59 4.62 -18.25
CA GLU A 154 0.28 4.63 -17.57
C GLU A 154 0.33 5.20 -16.16
N MET A 155 1.48 5.08 -15.46
CA MET A 155 1.57 5.51 -14.06
C MET A 155 1.36 7.01 -13.84
N PRO A 156 1.79 7.95 -14.72
CA PRO A 156 1.56 9.39 -14.52
C PRO A 156 0.08 9.74 -14.30
N ASP A 157 -0.81 9.16 -15.11
CA ASP A 157 -2.23 9.48 -15.13
C ASP A 157 -3.09 8.50 -14.32
N ALA A 158 -2.49 7.48 -13.73
CA ALA A 158 -3.21 6.51 -12.92
C ALA A 158 -3.86 7.15 -11.67
N PRO A 159 -5.06 6.69 -11.26
CA PRO A 159 -5.68 7.07 -10.00
C PRO A 159 -4.75 6.78 -8.82
N PHE A 160 -4.90 7.52 -7.72
CA PHE A 160 -3.96 7.49 -6.61
C PHE A 160 -3.74 6.08 -6.04
N LEU A 161 -4.82 5.32 -5.81
CA LEU A 161 -4.74 3.96 -5.25
C LEU A 161 -4.04 2.98 -6.20
N VAL A 162 -4.27 3.13 -7.50
CA VAL A 162 -3.65 2.32 -8.56
C VAL A 162 -2.16 2.68 -8.68
N LYS A 163 -1.86 3.98 -8.71
CA LYS A 163 -0.50 4.54 -8.80
C LYS A 163 0.39 4.05 -7.67
N GLU A 164 -0.13 3.93 -6.44
CA GLU A 164 0.59 3.30 -5.32
C GLU A 164 0.96 1.83 -5.60
N GLY A 165 0.06 1.05 -6.21
CA GLY A 165 0.33 -0.34 -6.61
C GLY A 165 1.37 -0.43 -7.74
N MET A 166 1.24 0.42 -8.75
CA MET A 166 2.19 0.52 -9.87
C MET A 166 3.59 0.93 -9.39
N ASN A 167 3.68 1.92 -8.50
CA ASN A 167 4.94 2.39 -7.94
C ASN A 167 5.61 1.30 -7.10
N PHE A 168 4.84 0.50 -6.34
CA PHE A 168 5.38 -0.68 -5.67
C PHE A 168 5.98 -1.66 -6.69
N CYS A 169 5.29 -1.95 -7.80
CA CYS A 169 5.82 -2.82 -8.85
C CYS A 169 7.12 -2.28 -9.46
N LEU A 170 7.18 -0.98 -9.79
CA LEU A 170 8.38 -0.31 -10.29
C LEU A 170 9.56 -0.47 -9.33
N VAL A 171 9.33 -0.25 -8.03
CA VAL A 171 10.35 -0.40 -6.99
C VAL A 171 10.82 -1.85 -6.88
N GLN A 172 9.91 -2.83 -6.97
CA GLN A 172 10.29 -4.24 -6.93
C GLN A 172 11.14 -4.63 -8.15
N LEU A 173 10.77 -4.20 -9.36
CA LEU A 173 11.58 -4.40 -10.57
C LEU A 173 12.99 -3.82 -10.37
N GLY A 174 13.09 -2.54 -9.99
CA GLY A 174 14.38 -1.88 -9.81
C GLY A 174 15.24 -2.43 -8.67
N THR A 175 14.62 -3.04 -7.65
CA THR A 175 15.33 -3.59 -6.47
C THR A 175 15.70 -5.06 -6.63
N LYS A 176 14.91 -5.85 -7.35
CA LYS A 176 15.11 -7.30 -7.49
C LYS A 176 15.88 -7.67 -8.77
N ILE A 177 15.86 -6.83 -9.79
CA ILE A 177 16.43 -7.14 -11.11
C ILE A 177 17.54 -6.12 -11.45
N PRO A 178 18.82 -6.45 -11.20
CA PRO A 178 19.92 -5.49 -11.34
C PRO A 178 20.05 -4.85 -12.73
N SER A 179 19.74 -5.59 -13.79
CA SER A 179 19.85 -5.10 -15.18
C SER A 179 18.91 -3.95 -15.51
N VAL A 180 17.85 -3.74 -14.72
CA VAL A 180 16.85 -2.68 -14.95
C VAL A 180 16.75 -1.67 -13.80
N THR A 181 17.65 -1.74 -12.80
CA THR A 181 17.66 -0.81 -11.66
C THR A 181 17.71 0.65 -12.11
N GLU A 182 18.65 1.00 -13.00
CA GLU A 182 18.78 2.38 -13.50
C GLU A 182 17.53 2.81 -14.27
N ARG A 183 16.99 1.93 -15.14
CA ARG A 183 15.76 2.22 -15.89
C ARG A 183 14.57 2.48 -14.98
N ALA A 184 14.40 1.69 -13.92
CA ALA A 184 13.33 1.90 -12.95
C ALA A 184 13.50 3.21 -12.17
N MET A 185 14.74 3.57 -11.82
CA MET A 185 15.05 4.85 -11.17
C MET A 185 14.77 6.04 -12.09
N GLU A 186 15.10 5.96 -13.38
CA GLU A 186 14.79 7.01 -14.35
C GLU A 186 13.27 7.25 -14.49
N ILE A 187 12.48 6.19 -14.60
CA ILE A 187 11.02 6.29 -14.63
C ILE A 187 10.52 6.97 -13.35
N GLY A 188 11.02 6.54 -12.19
CA GLY A 188 10.69 7.13 -10.91
C GLY A 188 11.10 8.61 -10.78
N ALA A 189 12.24 8.99 -11.34
CA ALA A 189 12.71 10.37 -11.34
C ALA A 189 11.83 11.27 -12.21
N ARG A 190 11.40 10.80 -13.40
CA ARG A 190 10.48 11.54 -14.28
C ARG A 190 9.09 11.70 -13.69
N MET A 191 8.62 10.70 -12.95
CA MET A 191 7.37 10.79 -12.17
C MET A 191 7.45 11.83 -11.05
N GLY A 192 8.65 12.08 -10.53
CA GLY A 192 8.88 13.00 -9.42
C GLY A 192 8.25 12.53 -8.10
N VAL A 193 8.23 13.42 -7.11
CA VAL A 193 7.58 13.17 -5.82
C VAL A 193 6.08 13.42 -5.94
N TRP A 194 5.35 12.37 -6.31
CA TRP A 194 3.91 12.44 -6.55
C TRP A 194 3.04 12.26 -5.29
N ASP A 195 3.58 11.66 -4.23
CA ASP A 195 2.93 11.54 -2.92
C ASP A 195 3.51 12.55 -1.93
N LEU A 196 2.69 13.51 -1.53
CA LEU A 196 3.07 14.60 -0.63
C LEU A 196 2.61 14.36 0.83
N ARG A 197 2.04 13.19 1.13
CA ARG A 197 1.61 12.86 2.49
C ARG A 197 2.81 12.85 3.45
N PRO A 198 2.61 13.17 4.74
CA PRO A 198 3.66 13.11 5.74
C PRO A 198 4.27 11.70 5.82
N ILE A 199 5.60 11.61 5.76
CA ILE A 199 6.33 10.37 5.89
C ILE A 199 6.58 10.11 7.39
N PRO A 200 6.07 9.01 7.98
CA PRO A 200 6.33 8.69 9.38
C PRO A 200 7.83 8.48 9.64
N LYS A 201 8.27 8.75 10.88
CA LYS A 201 9.66 8.57 11.29
C LYS A 201 10.11 7.12 11.05
N GLY A 202 11.19 6.94 10.29
CA GLY A 202 11.76 5.63 9.95
C GLY A 202 11.14 4.95 8.73
N CYS A 203 10.11 5.55 8.10
CA CYS A 203 9.58 5.10 6.82
C CYS A 203 10.34 5.75 5.65
N THR A 204 10.33 5.05 4.51
CA THR A 204 10.84 5.55 3.23
C THR A 204 9.70 6.16 2.44
N SER A 205 9.97 7.21 1.67
CA SER A 205 8.93 7.86 0.86
C SER A 205 8.47 6.98 -0.31
N ALA A 206 7.37 7.36 -0.96
CA ALA A 206 6.91 6.73 -2.20
C ALA A 206 7.73 7.17 -3.43
N TYR A 207 8.71 8.07 -3.30
CA TYR A 207 9.59 8.46 -4.40
C TYR A 207 10.46 7.25 -4.80
N ALA A 208 10.16 6.64 -5.96
CA ALA A 208 10.75 5.37 -6.36
C ALA A 208 12.30 5.35 -6.36
N PRO A 209 13.02 6.39 -6.82
CA PRO A 209 14.48 6.41 -6.75
C PRO A 209 15.02 6.33 -5.32
N GLU A 210 14.39 7.04 -4.37
CA GLU A 210 14.73 6.93 -2.95
C GLU A 210 14.43 5.52 -2.44
N TRP A 211 13.24 5.00 -2.74
CA TRP A 211 12.82 3.70 -2.23
C TRP A 211 13.73 2.57 -2.71
N ILE A 212 14.04 2.53 -4.02
CA ILE A 212 14.98 1.58 -4.62
C ILE A 212 16.35 1.69 -3.95
N ALA A 213 16.92 2.90 -3.89
CA ALA A 213 18.26 3.10 -3.33
C ALA A 213 18.35 2.74 -1.83
N VAL A 214 17.32 3.07 -1.03
CA VAL A 214 17.27 2.71 0.39
C VAL A 214 17.17 1.20 0.58
N LEU A 215 16.38 0.48 -0.23
CA LEU A 215 16.31 -0.98 -0.16
C LEU A 215 17.64 -1.64 -0.57
N LEU A 216 18.29 -1.14 -1.62
CA LEU A 216 19.58 -1.65 -2.07
C LEU A 216 20.71 -1.33 -1.07
N ALA A 217 20.66 -0.18 -0.37
CA ALA A 217 21.61 0.20 0.67
C ALA A 217 21.61 -0.75 1.88
N LYS A 218 20.50 -1.47 2.12
CA LYS A 218 20.44 -2.54 3.14
C LYS A 218 21.25 -3.78 2.74
N ARG A 219 21.47 -3.99 1.44
CA ARG A 219 22.19 -5.15 0.88
C ARG A 219 23.63 -4.82 0.53
N SER A 220 23.91 -3.59 0.10
CA SER A 220 25.25 -3.13 -0.26
C SER A 220 25.49 -1.67 0.13
N PRO A 221 26.55 -1.37 0.90
CA PRO A 221 26.91 0.00 1.26
C PRO A 221 27.11 0.97 0.08
N ALA A 222 27.41 0.45 -1.12
CA ALA A 222 27.63 1.25 -2.32
C ALA A 222 26.41 2.13 -2.70
N TRP A 223 25.21 1.74 -2.28
CA TRP A 223 23.98 2.48 -2.56
C TRP A 223 23.68 3.61 -1.58
N ARG A 224 24.45 3.76 -0.48
CA ARG A 224 24.19 4.78 0.55
C ARG A 224 24.26 6.21 0.00
N ALA A 225 25.23 6.49 -0.88
CA ALA A 225 25.37 7.80 -1.50
C ALA A 225 24.15 8.14 -2.37
N ARG A 226 23.74 7.21 -3.24
CA ARG A 226 22.54 7.35 -4.08
C ARG A 226 21.26 7.50 -3.25
N ALA A 227 21.15 6.78 -2.14
CA ALA A 227 20.01 6.93 -1.23
C ALA A 227 19.98 8.34 -0.62
N ALA A 228 21.12 8.85 -0.15
CA ALA A 228 21.21 10.21 0.40
C ALA A 228 20.87 11.30 -0.64
N GLU A 229 21.33 11.13 -1.88
CA GLU A 229 21.00 12.03 -2.99
C GLU A 229 19.49 12.02 -3.28
N ALA A 230 18.88 10.85 -3.40
CA ALA A 230 17.45 10.74 -3.67
C ALA A 230 16.58 11.31 -2.52
N VAL A 231 17.02 11.16 -1.27
CA VAL A 231 16.43 11.80 -0.08
C VAL A 231 16.48 13.33 -0.22
N ALA A 232 17.62 13.90 -0.63
CA ALA A 232 17.76 15.34 -0.82
C ALA A 232 16.84 15.88 -1.93
N VAL A 233 16.75 15.16 -3.07
CA VAL A 233 15.81 15.48 -4.15
C VAL A 233 14.37 15.47 -3.64
N ARG A 234 14.01 14.45 -2.86
CA ARG A 234 12.67 14.36 -2.26
C ARG A 234 12.39 15.53 -1.33
N ASP A 235 13.31 15.87 -0.43
CA ASP A 235 13.13 16.97 0.51
C ASP A 235 12.98 18.33 -0.18
N ALA A 236 13.77 18.57 -1.22
CA ALA A 236 13.65 19.78 -2.03
C ALA A 236 12.27 19.87 -2.70
N ALA A 237 11.77 18.77 -3.27
CA ALA A 237 10.44 18.73 -3.89
C ALA A 237 9.31 18.99 -2.88
N LEU A 238 9.37 18.36 -1.70
CA LEU A 238 8.39 18.58 -0.63
C LEU A 238 8.43 20.02 -0.10
N ALA A 239 9.62 20.61 0.01
CA ALA A 239 9.78 22.02 0.42
C ALA A 239 9.18 22.98 -0.62
N ALA A 240 9.45 22.75 -1.91
CA ALA A 240 8.90 23.54 -3.00
C ALA A 240 7.37 23.47 -3.05
N ALA A 241 6.78 22.27 -2.89
CA ALA A 241 5.33 22.09 -2.84
C ALA A 241 4.68 22.88 -1.69
N LYS A 242 5.29 22.84 -0.49
CA LYS A 242 4.83 23.61 0.68
C LYS A 242 4.91 25.12 0.45
N ALA A 243 5.99 25.61 -0.18
CA ALA A 243 6.15 27.02 -0.51
C ALA A 243 5.08 27.50 -1.52
N GLY A 244 4.83 26.71 -2.57
CA GLY A 244 3.79 26.99 -3.57
C GLY A 244 2.38 27.00 -2.97
N ALA A 245 2.07 26.09 -2.04
CA ALA A 245 0.80 26.08 -1.32
C ALA A 245 0.60 27.34 -0.46
N ARG A 246 1.65 27.77 0.28
CA ARG A 246 1.61 29.01 1.09
C ARG A 246 1.44 30.28 0.26
N ALA A 247 1.99 30.32 -0.95
CA ALA A 247 1.87 31.46 -1.86
C ALA A 247 0.45 31.60 -2.46
N ARG A 248 -0.32 30.50 -2.55
CA ARG A 248 -1.70 30.49 -3.08
C ARG A 248 -2.77 30.85 -2.05
N VAL A 249 -2.46 30.89 -0.76
CA VAL A 249 -3.40 31.34 0.28
C VAL A 249 -3.44 32.88 0.26
N PRO A 250 -4.57 33.53 -0.08
CA PRO A 250 -4.65 34.99 -0.05
C PRO A 250 -4.41 35.47 1.38
N ARG A 251 -3.46 36.40 1.56
CA ARG A 251 -3.36 37.14 2.82
C ARG A 251 -4.61 38.02 2.94
N GLY A 252 -5.66 37.49 3.56
CA GLY A 252 -6.84 38.26 3.92
C GLY A 252 -6.41 39.44 4.79
N LYS A 253 -6.45 40.66 4.26
CA LYS A 253 -6.38 41.87 5.06
C LYS A 253 -7.64 41.89 5.93
N ALA A 254 -7.48 41.67 7.23
CA ALA A 254 -8.51 42.01 8.19
C ALA A 254 -8.68 43.55 8.18
N THR A 255 -9.60 44.04 7.35
CA THR A 255 -10.09 45.41 7.47
C THR A 255 -10.97 45.47 8.71
N ARG A 256 -10.41 45.97 9.82
CA ARG A 256 -11.21 46.51 10.92
C ARG A 256 -11.96 47.71 10.37
N SER A 257 -13.28 47.61 10.28
CA SER A 257 -14.15 48.77 10.10
C SER A 257 -14.45 49.33 11.51
N PRO A 258 -14.31 50.65 11.75
CA PRO A 258 -14.75 51.27 12.99
C PRO A 258 -16.27 51.42 12.94
N ALA A 259 -16.95 50.98 13.99
CA ALA A 259 -18.37 51.22 14.18
C ALA A 259 -18.59 52.71 14.44
N GLU A 260 -19.39 53.36 13.59
CA GLU A 260 -20.03 54.64 13.83
C GLU A 260 -21.54 54.41 13.97
N GLY A 261 -22.18 55.14 14.90
CA GLY A 261 -23.62 55.42 14.94
C GLY A 261 -24.42 54.61 15.94
#